data_AF-A0A955Z7K8-F1
#
_entry.id   AF-A0A955Z7K8-F1
#
_cell.length_a   1.000
_cell.length_b   1.000
_cell.length_c   1.000
_cell.angle_alpha   90.00
_cell.angle_beta   90.00
_cell.angle_gamma   90.00
#
_symmetry.space_group_name_H-M   'P 1'
#
loop_
_entity.id
_entity.type
_entity.pdbx_description
1 polymer ?
#
loop_
_entity_poly.entity_id
_entity_poly.type
_entity_poly.pdbx_seq_one_letter_code
_entity_poly.pdbx_strand_id
1 'polypeptide(L)'
;MKNRHVCPKCAGKRIWIIERFRVPALSGEGKTPGTVLPVAQAEAAPAGLFAFATVKTVGHFDLFLCDGCGYSELWAEGFRGLEADPERGIRLLDTSETSAGPFR
;
A
#
# COMPACT_ATOMS: atom_id res chain seq x y z
N MET A 1 -3.99 -3.68 18.38
CA MET A 1 -3.51 -5.07 18.53
C MET A 1 -2.48 -5.32 17.44
N LYS A 2 -1.19 -5.50 17.78
CA LYS A 2 -0.17 -5.98 16.83
C LYS A 2 -0.38 -7.49 16.69
N ASN A 3 -1.02 -7.89 15.60
CA ASN A 3 -1.54 -9.22 15.39
C ASN A 3 -0.41 -10.25 15.29
N ARG A 4 -0.66 -11.47 15.80
CA ARG A 4 0.22 -12.63 15.61
C ARG A 4 0.27 -12.95 14.12
N HIS A 5 1.29 -12.48 13.42
CA HIS A 5 1.52 -12.81 12.02
C HIS A 5 1.91 -14.29 11.94
N VAL A 6 0.95 -15.14 11.59
CA VAL A 6 1.13 -16.57 11.34
C VAL A 6 1.09 -16.78 9.84
N CYS A 7 2.00 -17.60 9.30
CA CYS A 7 1.97 -17.93 7.88
C CYS A 7 0.66 -18.69 7.54
N PRO A 8 -0.15 -18.22 6.57
CA PRO A 8 -1.37 -18.92 6.17
C PRO A 8 -1.09 -20.17 5.33
N LYS A 9 0.17 -20.41 4.92
CA LYS A 9 0.56 -21.50 4.00
C LYS A 9 1.33 -22.64 4.65
N CYS A 10 1.90 -22.45 5.83
CA CYS A 10 2.64 -23.50 6.53
C CYS A 10 2.64 -23.27 8.05
N ALA A 11 3.15 -24.21 8.83
CA ALA A 11 3.36 -24.04 10.27
C ALA A 11 4.44 -23.00 10.64
N GLY A 12 4.87 -22.18 9.67
CA GLY A 12 6.01 -21.28 9.76
C GLY A 12 5.98 -20.42 11.01
N LYS A 13 7.05 -20.51 11.82
CA LYS A 13 7.17 -19.85 13.12
C LYS A 13 7.93 -18.53 13.08
N ARG A 14 8.59 -18.22 11.95
CA ARG A 14 9.38 -16.99 11.75
C ARG A 14 8.85 -16.25 10.53
N ILE A 15 8.40 -15.02 10.76
CA ILE A 15 7.97 -14.09 9.72
C ILE A 15 8.88 -12.87 9.84
N TRP A 16 9.50 -12.49 8.72
CA TRP A 16 10.18 -11.21 8.59
C TRP A 16 9.16 -10.14 8.22
N ILE A 17 9.29 -8.97 8.84
CA ILE A 17 8.52 -7.78 8.50
C ILE A 17 9.52 -6.74 8.03
N ILE A 18 9.41 -6.33 6.77
CA ILE A 18 10.24 -5.30 6.16
C ILE A 18 9.37 -4.05 6.08
N GLU A 19 9.53 -3.18 7.07
CA GLU A 19 8.78 -1.93 7.18
C GLU A 19 9.13 -0.99 6.02
N ARG A 20 8.12 -0.31 5.47
CA ARG A 20 8.26 0.64 4.36
C ARG A 20 9.04 0.04 3.20
N PHE A 21 8.53 -1.05 2.65
CA PHE A 21 9.15 -1.81 1.58
C PHE A 21 9.57 -0.90 0.41
N ARG A 22 10.83 -1.05 -0.03
CA ARG A 22 11.45 -0.19 -1.04
C ARG A 22 11.66 -0.95 -2.34
N VAL A 23 11.35 -0.28 -3.45
CA VAL A 23 11.65 -0.79 -4.79
C VAL A 23 12.93 -0.13 -5.29
N PRO A 24 13.91 -0.90 -5.82
CA PRO A 24 15.10 -0.32 -6.42
C PRO A 24 14.76 0.67 -7.53
N ALA A 25 15.50 1.78 -7.60
CA ALA A 25 15.38 2.67 -8.74
C ALA A 25 15.87 1.96 -10.01
N LEU A 26 15.17 2.18 -11.13
CA LEU A 26 15.52 1.57 -12.43
C LEU A 26 16.89 2.03 -12.97
N SER A 27 17.45 3.11 -12.42
CA SER A 27 18.84 3.49 -12.68
C SER A 27 19.76 2.51 -11.92
N GLY A 28 20.28 1.50 -12.61
CA GLY A 28 21.06 0.36 -12.08
C GLY A 28 22.36 0.67 -11.33
N GLU A 29 22.52 1.84 -10.74
CA GLU A 29 23.57 2.12 -9.77
C GLU A 29 23.13 1.58 -8.41
N GLY A 30 23.64 0.41 -8.04
CA GLY A 30 23.34 -0.34 -6.80
C GLY A 30 23.74 0.35 -5.49
N LYS A 31 23.74 1.69 -5.45
CA LYS A 31 24.00 2.52 -4.28
C LYS A 31 22.85 3.46 -3.93
N THR A 32 21.83 3.60 -4.78
CA THR A 32 20.71 4.50 -4.48
C THR A 32 19.69 3.76 -3.61
N PRO A 33 19.39 4.24 -2.38
CA PRO A 33 18.32 3.65 -1.58
C PRO A 33 17.01 3.73 -2.36
N GLY A 34 16.34 2.58 -2.52
CA GLY A 34 15.10 2.47 -3.27
C GLY A 34 13.98 3.37 -2.72
N THR A 35 12.99 3.67 -3.55
CA THR A 35 11.83 4.46 -3.15
C THR A 35 10.85 3.58 -2.38
N VAL A 36 10.27 4.09 -1.29
CA VAL A 36 9.20 3.38 -0.57
C VAL A 36 8.01 3.21 -1.51
N LEU A 37 7.49 1.99 -1.62
CA LEU A 37 6.34 1.68 -2.45
C LEU A 37 5.06 2.29 -1.80
N PRO A 38 4.42 3.28 -2.43
CA PRO A 38 3.20 3.88 -1.89
C PRO A 38 1.97 3.03 -2.21
N VAL A 39 0.89 3.21 -1.45
CA VAL A 39 -0.42 2.59 -1.75
C VAL A 39 -1.03 3.23 -2.98
N ALA A 40 -0.92 4.56 -3.11
CA ALA A 40 -1.36 5.30 -4.27
C ALA A 40 -0.42 6.50 -4.56
N GLN A 41 -0.40 6.90 -5.83
CA GLN A 41 0.27 8.12 -6.30
C GLN A 41 -0.77 9.00 -6.99
N ALA A 42 -0.80 10.26 -6.60
CA ALA A 42 -1.65 11.27 -7.21
C ALA A 42 -0.79 12.45 -7.65
N GLU A 43 -0.84 12.81 -8.93
CA GLU A 43 -0.29 14.11 -9.35
C GLU A 43 -1.26 15.18 -8.88
N ALA A 44 -0.78 16.11 -8.06
CA ALA A 44 -1.50 17.33 -7.75
C ALA A 44 -1.36 18.28 -8.93
N ALA A 45 -2.49 18.77 -9.43
CA ALA A 45 -2.52 19.73 -10.51
C ALA A 45 -1.75 21.00 -10.10
N PRO A 46 -0.91 21.54 -10.99
CA PRO A 46 -0.19 22.77 -10.70
C PRO A 46 -1.18 23.94 -10.56
N ALA A 47 -1.17 24.61 -9.40
CA ALA A 47 -1.92 25.84 -9.20
C ALA A 47 -1.03 27.04 -9.54
N GLY A 48 -1.26 27.64 -10.73
CA GLY A 48 -0.65 28.91 -11.14
C GLY A 48 0.40 28.81 -12.25
N LEU A 49 0.82 29.97 -12.76
CA LEU A 49 1.63 30.15 -13.97
C LEU A 49 3.07 29.55 -13.89
N PHE A 50 3.48 29.09 -12.71
CA PHE A 50 4.83 28.54 -12.44
C PHE A 50 4.80 27.22 -11.66
N ALA A 51 3.64 26.57 -11.53
CA ALA A 51 3.54 25.38 -10.71
C ALA A 51 4.01 24.14 -11.50
N PHE A 52 4.95 23.40 -10.90
CA PHE A 52 5.35 22.07 -11.37
C PHE A 52 4.35 21.05 -10.83
N ALA A 53 4.00 20.04 -11.62
CA ALA A 53 3.20 18.93 -11.13
C ALA A 53 3.93 18.27 -9.96
N THR A 54 3.25 18.19 -8.80
CA THR A 54 3.82 17.52 -7.62
C THR A 54 3.17 16.17 -7.46
N VAL A 55 3.97 15.12 -7.29
CA VAL A 55 3.44 13.79 -7.00
C VAL A 55 3.23 13.68 -5.49
N LYS A 56 1.97 13.58 -5.08
CA LYS A 56 1.58 13.23 -3.72
C LYS A 56 1.46 11.72 -3.61
N THR A 57 2.18 11.13 -2.68
CA THR A 57 2.03 9.71 -2.34
C THR A 57 1.11 9.55 -1.12
N VAL A 58 0.35 8.46 -1.09
CA VAL A 58 -0.54 8.11 0.03
C VAL A 58 -0.22 6.71 0.51
N GLY A 59 -0.04 6.55 1.83
CA GLY A 59 0.27 5.28 2.46
C GLY A 59 1.61 4.67 2.05
N HIS A 60 1.90 3.50 2.61
CA HIS A 60 3.03 2.66 2.24
C HIS A 60 2.68 1.18 2.44
N PHE A 61 3.49 0.30 1.85
CA PHE A 61 3.42 -1.13 2.13
C PHE A 61 4.58 -1.59 3.02
N ASP A 62 4.26 -2.48 3.95
CA ASP A 62 5.22 -3.35 4.60
C ASP A 62 5.21 -4.72 3.92
N LEU A 63 6.37 -5.37 3.82
CA LEU A 63 6.47 -6.71 3.24
C LEU A 63 6.62 -7.76 4.34
N PHE A 64 5.70 -8.71 4.33
CA PHE A 64 5.70 -9.89 5.18
C PHE A 64 6.33 -11.04 4.41
N LEU A 65 7.30 -11.74 5.00
CA LEU A 65 7.97 -12.86 4.36
C LEU A 65 8.13 -14.04 5.33
N CYS A 66 7.55 -15.17 4.95
CA CYS A 66 7.70 -16.42 5.69
C CYS A 66 9.02 -17.09 5.34
N ASP A 67 9.87 -17.27 6.35
CA ASP A 67 11.17 -17.94 6.21
C ASP A 67 11.05 -19.44 5.87
N GLY A 68 9.95 -20.09 6.27
CA GLY A 68 9.77 -21.53 6.09
C GLY A 68 9.31 -21.95 4.68
N CYS A 69 8.44 -21.16 4.04
CA CYS A 69 7.86 -21.53 2.73
C CYS A 69 7.99 -20.44 1.66
N GLY A 70 8.58 -19.29 1.99
CA GLY A 70 8.72 -18.17 1.06
C GLY A 70 7.43 -17.39 0.79
N TYR A 71 6.30 -17.71 1.45
CA TYR A 71 5.07 -16.93 1.31
C TYR A 71 5.32 -15.46 1.63
N SER A 72 4.87 -14.57 0.74
CA SER A 72 4.98 -13.14 0.89
C SER A 72 3.65 -12.44 0.73
N GLU A 73 3.46 -11.36 1.48
CA GLU A 73 2.26 -10.54 1.47
C GLU A 73 2.64 -9.08 1.70
N LEU A 74 1.99 -8.17 0.95
CA LEU A 74 2.13 -6.73 1.16
C LEU A 74 1.00 -6.24 2.07
N TRP A 75 1.36 -5.52 3.12
CA TRP A 75 0.43 -4.95 4.08
C TRP A 75 0.41 -3.43 3.97
N ALA A 76 -0.74 -2.85 3.63
CA ALA A 76 -0.87 -1.40 3.49
C ALA A 76 -1.02 -0.71 4.86
N GLU A 77 -0.34 0.41 5.06
CA GLU A 77 -0.51 1.29 6.22
C GLU A 77 -0.52 2.78 5.82
N GLY A 78 -1.01 3.63 6.72
CA GLY A 78 -0.94 5.09 6.55
C GLY A 78 -1.77 5.66 5.39
N PHE A 79 -2.77 4.93 4.91
CA PHE A 79 -3.64 5.34 3.79
C PHE A 79 -4.95 6.03 4.24
N ARG A 80 -5.04 6.45 5.51
CA ARG A 80 -6.16 7.26 6.02
C ARG A 80 -6.11 8.64 5.33
N GLY A 81 -6.96 8.85 4.34
CA GLY A 81 -6.92 10.00 3.42
C GLY A 81 -6.76 9.61 1.94
N LEU A 82 -6.78 8.32 1.62
CA LEU A 82 -6.98 7.85 0.26
C LEU A 82 -8.39 8.21 -0.20
N GLU A 83 -8.49 8.89 -1.33
CA GLU A 83 -9.75 9.28 -1.96
C GLU A 83 -9.97 8.46 -3.23
N ALA A 84 -11.23 8.22 -3.58
CA ALA A 84 -11.56 7.58 -4.85
C ALA A 84 -11.19 8.51 -6.01
N ASP A 85 -10.45 7.98 -6.98
CA ASP A 85 -10.01 8.66 -8.19
C ASP A 85 -10.10 7.64 -9.35
N PRO A 86 -11.29 7.52 -9.98
CA PRO A 86 -11.51 6.56 -11.05
C PRO A 86 -10.62 6.77 -12.27
N GLU A 87 -10.23 8.02 -12.55
CA GLU A 87 -9.32 8.34 -13.68
C GLU A 87 -7.94 7.71 -13.47
N ARG A 88 -7.56 7.49 -12.21
CA ARG A 88 -6.32 6.80 -11.81
C ARG A 88 -6.54 5.36 -11.34
N GLY A 89 -7.74 4.82 -11.55
CA GLY A 89 -8.08 3.45 -11.18
C GLY A 89 -8.31 3.20 -9.68
N ILE A 90 -8.37 4.26 -8.87
CA ILE A 90 -8.62 4.17 -7.42
C ILE A 90 -10.13 4.21 -7.20
N ARG A 91 -10.72 3.12 -6.70
CA ARG A 91 -12.16 3.03 -6.43
C ARG A 91 -12.40 2.48 -5.04
N LEU A 92 -13.34 3.08 -4.31
CA LEU A 92 -13.84 2.55 -3.05
C LEU A 92 -15.01 1.61 -3.35
N LEU A 93 -14.86 0.33 -3.02
CA LEU A 93 -15.97 -0.61 -2.94
C LEU A 93 -16.42 -0.66 -1.48
N ASP A 94 -17.56 -0.03 -1.18
CA ASP A 94 -18.17 -0.12 0.14
C ASP A 94 -18.89 -1.47 0.27
N THR A 95 -18.40 -2.32 1.17
CA THR A 95 -18.96 -3.65 1.46
C THR A 95 -19.80 -3.68 2.72
N SER A 96 -20.12 -2.52 3.31
CA SER A 96 -21.04 -2.45 4.43
C SER A 96 -22.39 -3.05 4.04
N GLU A 97 -22.95 -3.89 4.91
CA GLU A 97 -24.30 -4.42 4.70
C GLU A 97 -25.26 -3.23 4.65
N THR A 98 -25.91 -3.04 3.50
CA THR A 98 -26.99 -2.06 3.40
C THR A 98 -28.07 -2.52 4.36
N SER A 99 -28.26 -1.82 5.49
CA SER A 99 -29.26 -2.19 6.48
C SER A 99 -30.60 -2.39 5.77
N ALA A 100 -31.12 -3.61 5.79
CA ALA A 100 -32.47 -3.90 5.36
C ALA A 100 -33.40 -3.05 6.22
N GLY A 101 -33.95 -1.99 5.62
CA GLY A 101 -35.05 -1.24 6.24
C GLY A 101 -36.24 -2.17 6.45
N PRO A 102 -37.18 -1.84 7.36
CA PRO A 102 -38.22 -2.75 7.85
C PRO A 102 -39.30 -3.15 6.83
N PHE A 103 -39.10 -2.88 5.54
CA PHE A 103 -40.05 -3.15 4.45
C PHE A 103 -39.51 -4.11 3.40
N ARG A 104 -38.61 -5.03 3.76
CA ARG A 104 -38.26 -6.19 2.94
C ARG A 104 -38.43 -7.48 3.72
#